data_AF-A0A9P8JP45-F1
#
_entry.id   AF-A0A9P8JP45-F1
#
_cell.length_a   1.000
_cell.length_b   1.000
_cell.length_c   1.000
_cell.angle_alpha   90.00
_cell.angle_beta   90.00
_cell.angle_gamma   90.00
#
_symmetry.space_group_name_H-M   'P 1'
#
loop_
_entity.id
_entity.type
_entity.pdbx_description
1 polymer ?
#
loop_
_entity_poly.entity_id
_entity_poly.type
_entity_poly.pdbx_seq_one_letter_code
_entity_poly.pdbx_strand_id
1 'polypeptide(L)'
;MLDASIRTYLERTVPRLIVVLDPIKVVIDNLPEDYLEERDVPFDPKDKEKGMHKLPFTKTIYIDRDDFREVDDPDFFRLAPGKSVGLLYVEHPLRCTSFTKGEDGKVNEIRAEYGAEVPAGKARIHWIGESAAHKSPIKAEARIFNSLFKNPRPNELDWKKGGYYENVNPDSEVVHKNAMIEAGFFDIQQRAPWPKEEGEAKGNTGPEAVRFQGLRTAYFCVDKDSSAENIILNRIVSLKEDTSKK
;
A
#
# COMPACT_ATOMS: atom_id res chain seq x y z
N MET A 1 -6.24 -21.28 7.56
CA MET A 1 -5.24 -21.65 8.60
C MET A 1 -3.85 -21.17 8.22
N LEU A 2 -3.26 -21.58 7.09
CA LEU A 2 -1.92 -21.15 6.67
C LEU A 2 -1.76 -19.62 6.59
N ASP A 3 -2.58 -18.96 5.75
CA ASP A 3 -2.56 -17.49 5.58
C ASP A 3 -2.76 -16.74 6.91
N ALA A 4 -3.61 -17.28 7.79
CA ALA A 4 -3.86 -16.70 9.10
C ALA A 4 -2.61 -16.79 10.00
N SER A 5 -1.93 -17.94 10.01
CA SER A 5 -0.67 -18.12 10.75
C SER A 5 0.43 -17.19 10.24
N ILE A 6 0.58 -17.06 8.91
CA ILE A 6 1.54 -16.13 8.30
C ILE A 6 1.21 -14.69 8.71
N ARG A 7 -0.06 -14.29 8.65
CA ARG A 7 -0.51 -12.95 9.06
C ARG A 7 -0.17 -12.65 10.52
N THR A 8 -0.51 -13.57 11.44
CA THR A 8 -0.25 -13.38 12.87
C THR A 8 1.25 -13.27 13.16
N TYR A 9 2.07 -14.03 12.44
CA TYR A 9 3.52 -13.93 12.56
C TYR A 9 4.02 -12.57 12.06
N LEU A 10 3.71 -12.19 10.82
CA LEU A 10 4.20 -10.95 10.22
C LEU A 10 3.70 -9.70 10.96
N GLU A 11 2.47 -9.69 11.47
CA GLU A 11 1.91 -8.55 12.22
C GLU A 11 2.81 -8.05 13.36
N ARG A 12 3.58 -8.95 13.98
CA ARG A 12 4.45 -8.65 15.13
C ARG A 12 5.91 -8.43 14.74
N THR A 13 6.33 -9.00 13.62
CA THR A 13 7.75 -9.21 13.35
C THR A 13 8.31 -8.34 12.23
N VAL A 14 7.46 -7.76 11.36
CA VAL A 14 7.91 -6.89 10.26
C VAL A 14 7.60 -5.40 10.50
N PRO A 15 8.41 -4.48 9.94
CA PRO A 15 8.10 -3.05 9.95
C PRO A 15 6.87 -2.73 9.10
N ARG A 16 6.31 -1.54 9.30
CA ARG A 16 5.17 -1.00 8.56
C ARG A 16 5.63 0.12 7.67
N LEU A 17 5.14 0.09 6.44
CA LEU A 17 5.34 1.14 5.44
C LEU A 17 4.01 1.51 4.78
N ILE A 18 3.99 2.63 4.05
CA ILE A 18 2.91 2.99 3.14
C ILE A 18 3.22 2.48 1.74
N VAL A 19 2.26 1.76 1.16
CA VAL A 19 2.25 1.35 -0.25
C VAL A 19 0.90 1.75 -0.85
N VAL A 20 0.97 2.49 -1.95
CA VAL A 20 -0.18 2.86 -2.79
C VAL A 20 -0.12 2.00 -4.06
N LEU A 21 -1.13 1.18 -4.31
CA LEU A 21 -1.13 0.23 -5.44
C LEU A 21 -1.57 0.88 -6.74
N ASP A 22 -2.60 1.73 -6.69
CA ASP A 22 -3.10 2.47 -7.85
C ASP A 22 -3.17 3.97 -7.51
N PRO A 23 -2.07 4.72 -7.72
CA PRO A 23 -1.97 6.09 -7.24
C PRO A 23 -2.89 7.05 -8.01
N ILE A 24 -3.58 7.90 -7.26
CA ILE A 24 -4.19 9.14 -7.74
C ILE A 24 -3.40 10.30 -7.16
N LYS A 25 -3.00 11.25 -8.02
CA LYS A 25 -2.35 12.48 -7.59
C LYS A 25 -3.36 13.40 -6.91
N VAL A 26 -2.96 13.99 -5.79
CA VAL A 26 -3.73 14.99 -5.07
C VAL A 26 -2.89 16.26 -4.94
N VAL A 27 -3.45 17.40 -5.36
CA VAL A 27 -2.82 18.71 -5.21
C VAL A 27 -3.61 19.51 -4.17
N ILE A 28 -2.91 19.95 -3.13
CA ILE A 28 -3.48 20.71 -2.02
C ILE A 28 -3.37 22.21 -2.33
N ASP A 29 -4.49 22.82 -2.73
CA ASP A 29 -4.50 24.17 -3.33
C ASP A 29 -4.03 25.27 -2.40
N ASN A 30 -4.39 25.17 -1.11
CA ASN A 30 -4.13 26.19 -0.11
C ASN A 30 -2.75 26.06 0.59
N LEU A 31 -1.90 25.15 0.12
CA LEU A 31 -0.50 25.06 0.55
C LEU A 31 0.44 25.75 -0.46
N PRO A 32 1.52 26.41 -0.01
CA PRO A 32 2.51 26.98 -0.92
C PRO A 32 3.26 25.87 -1.69
N GLU A 33 3.79 26.21 -2.87
CA GLU A 33 4.47 25.23 -3.75
C GLU A 33 5.69 24.57 -3.09
N ASP A 34 6.40 25.30 -2.24
CA ASP A 34 7.57 24.85 -1.47
C ASP A 34 7.20 24.28 -0.09
N TYR A 35 5.91 24.06 0.19
CA TYR A 35 5.47 23.48 1.46
C TYR A 35 6.07 22.09 1.65
N LEU A 36 6.77 21.92 2.77
CA LEU A 36 7.35 20.66 3.21
C LEU A 36 7.29 20.58 4.73
N GLU A 37 6.65 19.53 5.22
CA GLU A 37 6.68 19.16 6.63
C GLU A 37 7.12 17.71 6.77
N GLU A 38 8.22 17.48 7.47
CA GLU A 38 8.68 16.13 7.78
C GLU A 38 7.92 15.57 8.97
N ARG A 39 7.34 14.38 8.79
CA ARG A 39 6.65 13.64 9.84
C ARG A 39 7.51 12.46 10.30
N ASP A 40 7.85 12.42 11.58
CA ASP A 40 8.53 11.27 12.17
C ASP A 40 7.50 10.15 12.41
N VAL A 41 7.66 9.03 11.70
CA VAL A 41 6.74 7.89 11.72
C VAL A 41 7.46 6.65 12.24
N PRO A 42 6.91 5.96 13.25
CA PRO A 42 7.51 4.71 13.71
C PRO A 42 7.27 3.58 12.72
N PHE A 43 8.29 2.76 12.48
CA PHE A 43 8.13 1.53 11.71
C PHE A 43 7.15 0.55 12.38
N ASP A 44 7.03 0.59 13.70
CA ASP A 44 5.99 -0.12 14.44
C ASP A 44 5.64 0.66 15.73
N PRO A 45 4.39 1.13 15.91
CA PRO A 45 4.01 1.87 17.12
C PRO A 45 4.09 1.03 18.40
N LYS A 46 4.14 -0.30 18.30
CA LYS A 46 4.26 -1.20 19.46
C LYS A 46 5.71 -1.60 19.76
N ASP A 47 6.65 -1.33 18.86
CA ASP A 47 8.04 -1.78 18.97
C ASP A 47 9.01 -0.66 18.55
N LYS A 48 9.52 0.05 19.56
CA LYS A 48 10.45 1.16 19.38
C LYS A 48 11.81 0.73 18.83
N GLU A 49 12.20 -0.54 19.01
CA GLU A 49 13.49 -1.05 18.54
C GLU A 49 13.56 -1.13 17.01
N LYS A 50 12.40 -1.17 16.32
CA LYS A 50 12.34 -1.06 14.86
C LYS A 50 12.66 0.35 14.36
N GLY A 51 12.68 1.36 15.23
CA GLY A 51 13.03 2.74 14.93
C GLY A 51 11.91 3.53 14.25
N MET A 52 12.29 4.66 13.66
CA MET A 52 11.41 5.58 12.97
C MET A 52 12.03 6.04 11.65
N HIS A 53 11.21 6.57 10.75
CA HIS A 53 11.63 7.21 9.50
C HIS A 53 10.85 8.50 9.27
N LYS A 54 11.32 9.30 8.31
CA LYS A 54 10.69 10.57 7.95
C LYS A 54 9.78 10.41 6.73
N LEU A 55 8.59 10.98 6.82
CA LEU A 55 7.65 11.14 5.72
C LEU A 55 7.51 12.61 5.31
N PRO A 56 7.80 12.97 4.06
CA PRO A 56 7.60 14.34 3.60
C PRO A 56 6.11 14.59 3.28
N PHE A 57 5.45 15.44 4.04
CA PHE A 57 4.13 15.98 3.69
C PHE A 57 4.33 17.26 2.87
N THR A 58 3.89 17.25 1.62
CA THR A 58 4.08 18.35 0.67
C THR A 58 2.77 18.74 0.02
N LYS A 59 2.78 19.79 -0.82
CA LYS A 59 1.62 20.22 -1.59
C LYS A 59 1.03 19.10 -2.48
N THR A 60 1.88 18.23 -3.00
CA THR A 60 1.48 17.13 -3.87
C THR A 60 1.66 15.80 -3.16
N ILE A 61 0.57 15.05 -3.01
CA ILE A 61 0.57 13.71 -2.42
C ILE A 61 -0.10 12.72 -3.37
N TYR A 62 0.11 11.43 -3.13
CA TYR A 62 -0.55 10.33 -3.83
C TYR A 62 -1.35 9.50 -2.83
N ILE A 63 -2.58 9.16 -3.19
CA ILE A 63 -3.46 8.27 -2.43
C ILE A 63 -3.84 7.07 -3.30
N ASP A 64 -4.35 6.01 -2.68
CA ASP A 64 -4.85 4.87 -3.43
C ASP A 64 -6.22 5.15 -4.06
N ARG A 65 -6.43 4.67 -5.28
CA ARG A 65 -7.68 4.82 -6.04
C ARG A 65 -8.88 4.27 -5.28
N ASP A 66 -8.70 3.22 -4.48
CA ASP A 66 -9.78 2.64 -3.65
C ASP A 66 -10.22 3.54 -2.48
N ASP A 67 -9.51 4.65 -2.25
CA ASP A 67 -9.83 5.68 -1.27
C ASP A 67 -10.56 6.89 -1.85
N PHE A 68 -10.84 6.90 -3.16
CA PHE A 68 -11.63 7.95 -3.82
C PHE A 68 -12.86 7.40 -4.55
N ARG A 69 -13.98 8.14 -4.52
CA ARG A 69 -15.14 7.90 -5.39
C ARG A 69 -15.65 9.21 -5.98
N GLU A 70 -16.06 9.17 -7.24
CA GLU A 70 -16.65 10.32 -7.94
C GLU A 70 -18.05 10.65 -7.42
N VAL A 71 -18.81 9.61 -7.06
CA VAL A 71 -20.16 9.73 -6.52
C VAL A 71 -20.11 9.33 -5.05
N ASP A 72 -20.62 10.21 -4.19
CA ASP A 72 -20.70 9.92 -2.77
C ASP A 72 -21.63 8.74 -2.49
N ASP A 73 -21.26 7.96 -1.48
CA ASP A 73 -21.99 6.82 -0.98
C ASP A 73 -22.00 6.92 0.55
N PRO A 74 -23.17 6.86 1.22
CA PRO A 74 -23.28 6.93 2.68
C PRO A 74 -22.39 5.92 3.42
N ASP A 75 -22.13 4.76 2.81
CA ASP A 75 -21.30 3.68 3.37
C ASP A 75 -19.81 3.82 2.99
N PHE A 76 -19.44 4.88 2.26
CA PHE A 76 -18.06 5.19 1.88
C PHE A 76 -17.49 6.33 2.71
N PHE A 77 -16.66 5.99 3.70
CA PHE A 77 -16.08 6.95 4.65
C PHE A 77 -14.77 7.62 4.20
N ARG A 78 -14.29 7.34 2.98
CA ARG A 78 -13.07 7.93 2.43
C ARG A 78 -13.41 9.16 1.57
N LEU A 79 -12.60 9.49 0.57
CA LEU A 79 -12.65 10.77 -0.13
C LEU A 79 -13.66 10.75 -1.28
N ALA A 80 -14.49 11.78 -1.38
CA ALA A 80 -15.35 12.05 -2.52
C ALA A 80 -15.50 13.58 -2.65
N PRO A 81 -15.98 14.12 -3.79
CA PRO A 81 -16.19 15.55 -3.95
C PRO A 81 -16.97 16.16 -2.78
N GLY A 82 -16.42 17.20 -2.15
CA GLY A 82 -17.00 17.89 -0.99
C GLY A 82 -16.81 17.19 0.36
N LYS A 83 -16.29 15.95 0.39
CA LYS A 83 -16.01 15.22 1.64
C LYS A 83 -14.60 15.43 2.13
N SER A 84 -14.46 15.26 3.43
CA SER A 84 -13.18 15.28 4.13
C SER A 84 -12.74 13.89 4.54
N VAL A 85 -11.43 13.68 4.57
CA VAL A 85 -10.77 12.47 5.07
C VAL A 85 -9.56 12.86 5.92
N GLY A 86 -9.22 12.06 6.92
CA GLY A 86 -7.94 12.21 7.61
C GLY A 86 -6.82 11.55 6.81
N LEU A 87 -5.61 12.10 6.90
CA LEU A 87 -4.39 11.48 6.37
C LEU A 87 -3.62 10.83 7.52
N LEU A 88 -3.13 9.60 7.38
CA LEU A 88 -2.32 8.96 8.43
C LEU A 88 -1.09 9.82 8.78
N TYR A 89 -0.76 9.98 10.07
CA TYR A 89 0.40 10.78 10.54
C TYR A 89 0.37 12.29 10.26
N VAL A 90 -0.75 12.82 9.75
CA VAL A 90 -0.93 14.26 9.52
C VAL A 90 -1.97 14.83 10.49
N GLU A 91 -1.76 16.05 10.96
CA GLU A 91 -2.58 16.64 12.03
C GLU A 91 -4.02 16.95 11.58
N HIS A 92 -4.17 17.66 10.46
CA HIS A 92 -5.47 18.14 9.99
C HIS A 92 -6.08 17.27 8.89
N PRO A 93 -7.41 17.35 8.69
CA PRO A 93 -8.08 16.65 7.59
C PRO A 93 -7.88 17.36 6.25
N LEU A 94 -8.12 16.59 5.19
CA LEU A 94 -8.09 17.01 3.79
C LEU A 94 -9.52 16.95 3.22
N ARG A 95 -9.97 17.97 2.47
CA ARG A 95 -11.26 17.98 1.77
C ARG A 95 -11.07 18.05 0.27
N CYS A 96 -11.74 17.17 -0.46
CA CYS A 96 -11.76 17.21 -1.93
C CYS A 96 -12.62 18.38 -2.42
N THR A 97 -12.05 19.25 -3.25
CA THR A 97 -12.76 20.38 -3.87
C THR A 97 -13.22 20.04 -5.28
N SER A 98 -12.36 19.38 -6.07
CA SER A 98 -12.67 18.95 -7.43
C SER A 98 -11.74 17.81 -7.88
N PHE A 99 -12.00 17.25 -9.05
CA PHE A 99 -11.13 16.26 -9.65
C PHE A 99 -11.18 16.38 -11.18
N THR A 100 -10.17 15.82 -11.84
CA THR A 100 -10.12 15.71 -13.30
C THR A 100 -9.92 14.25 -13.71
N LYS A 101 -10.29 13.94 -14.95
CA LYS A 101 -10.15 12.61 -15.53
C LYS A 101 -9.11 12.63 -16.64
N GLY A 102 -8.41 11.52 -16.78
CA GLY A 102 -7.57 11.25 -17.94
C GLY A 102 -8.39 10.86 -19.17
N GLU A 103 -7.68 10.65 -20.28
CA GLU A 103 -8.26 10.19 -21.55
C GLU A 103 -8.92 8.81 -21.45
N ASP A 104 -8.47 7.98 -20.50
CA ASP A 104 -9.03 6.66 -20.20
C ASP A 104 -10.32 6.70 -19.36
N GLY A 105 -10.81 7.90 -19.01
CA GLY A 105 -12.00 8.11 -18.20
C GLY A 105 -11.79 7.88 -16.71
N LYS A 106 -10.57 7.58 -16.25
CA LYS A 106 -10.24 7.43 -14.82
C LYS A 106 -9.83 8.76 -14.21
N VAL A 107 -10.09 8.92 -12.91
CA VAL A 107 -9.62 10.09 -12.16
C VAL A 107 -8.09 10.07 -12.05
N ASN A 108 -7.44 11.12 -12.55
CA ASN A 108 -5.97 11.22 -12.56
C ASN A 108 -5.45 12.23 -11.52
N GLU A 109 -6.19 13.31 -11.28
CA GLU A 109 -5.83 14.36 -10.33
C GLU A 109 -7.05 14.79 -9.50
N ILE A 110 -6.85 14.91 -8.20
CA ILE A 110 -7.80 15.48 -7.23
C ILE A 110 -7.24 16.82 -6.75
N ARG A 111 -8.10 17.83 -6.66
CA ARG A 111 -7.82 19.10 -5.99
C ARG A 111 -8.43 19.06 -4.61
N ALA A 112 -7.71 19.57 -3.62
CA ALA A 112 -8.13 19.51 -2.24
C ALA A 112 -7.66 20.72 -1.43
N GLU A 113 -8.30 20.91 -0.28
CA GLU A 113 -7.90 21.87 0.75
C GLU A 113 -7.54 21.12 2.03
N TYR A 114 -6.57 21.64 2.77
CA TYR A 114 -6.06 21.06 4.00
C TYR A 114 -6.03 22.11 5.11
N GLY A 115 -6.55 21.79 6.30
CA GLY A 115 -6.49 22.73 7.43
C GLY A 115 -7.38 22.36 8.60
N ALA A 116 -7.17 23.03 9.74
CA ALA A 116 -7.94 22.80 10.97
C ALA A 116 -9.42 23.18 10.83
N GLU A 117 -9.73 24.09 9.90
CA GLU A 117 -11.07 24.53 9.52
C GLU A 117 -11.83 23.49 8.69
N VAL A 118 -11.12 22.52 8.10
CA VAL A 118 -11.73 21.44 7.35
C VAL A 118 -12.43 20.48 8.34
N PRO A 119 -13.72 20.14 8.13
CA PRO A 119 -14.42 19.21 9.00
C PRO A 119 -13.71 17.84 9.07
N ALA A 120 -13.64 17.25 10.25
CA ALA A 120 -13.04 15.93 10.42
C ALA A 120 -13.81 14.85 9.65
N GLY A 121 -13.09 14.06 8.85
CA GLY A 121 -13.63 12.89 8.17
C GLY A 121 -13.84 11.69 9.10
N LYS A 122 -14.60 10.69 8.63
CA LYS A 122 -14.88 9.46 9.39
C LYS A 122 -13.78 8.40 9.29
N ALA A 123 -12.89 8.50 8.29
CA ALA A 123 -11.79 7.57 8.08
C ALA A 123 -10.45 8.29 7.95
N ARG A 124 -9.37 7.52 8.11
CA ARG A 124 -8.01 7.95 7.78
C ARG A 124 -7.44 7.06 6.68
N ILE A 125 -6.81 7.67 5.68
CA ILE A 125 -6.22 6.98 4.53
C ILE A 125 -4.70 7.12 4.53
N HIS A 126 -4.02 6.18 3.90
CA HIS A 126 -2.58 6.27 3.68
C HIS A 126 -2.30 7.16 2.47
N TRP A 127 -1.08 7.72 2.41
CA TRP A 127 -0.67 8.65 1.37
C TRP A 127 0.86 8.67 1.27
N ILE A 128 1.39 9.10 0.13
CA ILE A 128 2.82 9.31 -0.08
C ILE A 128 3.04 10.71 -0.65
N GLY A 129 3.89 11.52 -0.03
CA GLY A 129 4.20 12.86 -0.52
C GLY A 129 5.27 12.87 -1.61
N GLU A 130 5.17 13.84 -2.52
CA GLU A 130 6.17 14.07 -3.57
C GLU A 130 7.29 14.96 -3.03
N SER A 131 8.51 14.43 -3.01
CA SER A 131 9.70 15.17 -2.61
C SER A 131 10.97 14.55 -3.18
N ALA A 132 11.61 15.27 -4.11
CA ALA A 132 12.87 14.84 -4.72
C ALA A 132 14.01 14.71 -3.69
N ALA A 133 14.09 15.62 -2.71
CA ALA A 133 15.06 15.58 -1.62
C ALA A 133 14.99 14.28 -0.80
N HIS A 134 13.80 13.70 -0.68
CA HIS A 134 13.55 12.45 0.05
C HIS A 134 13.50 11.22 -0.84
N LYS A 135 13.69 11.37 -2.15
CA LYS A 135 13.46 10.30 -3.14
C LYS A 135 12.06 9.67 -3.03
N SER A 136 11.05 10.52 -2.81
CA SER A 136 9.65 10.10 -2.59
C SER A 136 8.74 10.66 -3.69
N PRO A 137 7.75 9.89 -4.19
CA PRO A 137 7.57 8.45 -3.97
C PRO A 137 8.65 7.61 -4.66
N ILE A 138 8.91 6.41 -4.14
CA ILE A 138 9.66 5.38 -4.85
C ILE A 138 8.69 4.63 -5.76
N LYS A 139 9.00 4.55 -7.06
CA LYS A 139 8.20 3.79 -8.03
C LYS A 139 8.45 2.29 -7.88
N ALA A 140 7.39 1.50 -7.95
CA ALA A 140 7.46 0.05 -7.82
C ALA A 140 6.41 -0.65 -8.71
N GLU A 141 6.68 -1.90 -9.05
CA GLU A 141 5.67 -2.87 -9.48
C GLU A 141 5.20 -3.66 -8.26
N ALA A 142 3.90 -3.83 -8.07
CA ALA A 142 3.35 -4.70 -7.04
C ALA A 142 2.52 -5.84 -7.65
N ARG A 143 2.90 -7.08 -7.34
CA ARG A 143 2.26 -8.32 -7.79
C ARG A 143 1.39 -8.88 -6.66
N ILE A 144 0.10 -9.00 -6.96
CA ILE A 144 -0.92 -9.43 -6.00
C ILE A 144 -1.34 -10.86 -6.36
N PHE A 145 -0.88 -11.84 -5.58
CA PHE A 145 -1.16 -13.25 -5.83
C PHE A 145 -2.43 -13.71 -5.11
N ASN A 146 -3.45 -14.11 -5.87
CA ASN A 146 -4.67 -14.75 -5.38
C ASN A 146 -4.58 -16.28 -5.53
N SER A 147 -5.65 -16.98 -5.19
CA SER A 147 -5.72 -18.44 -5.37
C SER A 147 -5.54 -18.80 -6.85
N LEU A 148 -4.63 -19.75 -7.14
CA LEU A 148 -4.32 -20.20 -8.50
C LEU A 148 -5.51 -20.85 -9.20
N PHE A 149 -6.35 -21.55 -8.45
CA PHE A 149 -7.55 -22.21 -8.94
C PHE A 149 -8.80 -21.50 -8.42
N LYS A 150 -9.86 -21.48 -9.23
CA LYS A 150 -11.20 -20.99 -8.85
C LYS A 150 -11.86 -21.93 -7.84
N ASN A 151 -11.62 -23.23 -7.97
CA ASN A 151 -12.16 -24.26 -7.09
C ASN A 151 -11.34 -24.33 -5.79
N PRO A 152 -11.97 -24.21 -4.61
CA PRO A 152 -11.28 -24.34 -3.32
C PRO A 152 -10.69 -25.74 -3.06
N ARG A 153 -11.12 -26.77 -3.82
CA ARG A 153 -10.64 -28.15 -3.76
C ARG A 153 -10.11 -28.61 -5.12
N PRO A 154 -8.99 -28.06 -5.59
CA PRO A 154 -8.47 -28.39 -6.93
C PRO A 154 -8.03 -29.85 -7.05
N ASN A 155 -7.81 -30.56 -5.94
CA ASN A 155 -7.51 -32.00 -5.92
C ASN A 155 -8.72 -32.87 -6.31
N GLU A 156 -9.94 -32.33 -6.31
CA GLU A 156 -11.16 -33.04 -6.77
C GLU A 156 -11.40 -32.87 -8.29
N LEU A 157 -10.60 -32.04 -8.98
CA LEU A 157 -10.71 -31.84 -10.42
C LEU A 157 -10.20 -33.07 -11.19
N ASP A 158 -10.82 -33.38 -12.32
CA ASP A 158 -10.39 -34.48 -13.19
C ASP A 158 -9.24 -34.03 -14.12
N TRP A 159 -8.04 -34.52 -13.84
CA TRP A 159 -6.84 -34.18 -14.62
C TRP A 159 -6.83 -34.83 -16.00
N LYS A 160 -7.57 -35.94 -16.19
CA LYS A 160 -7.65 -36.66 -17.47
C LYS A 160 -8.61 -36.02 -18.46
N LYS A 161 -9.54 -35.20 -17.98
CA LYS A 161 -10.56 -34.53 -18.81
C LYS A 161 -10.34 -33.02 -18.98
N GLY A 162 -9.20 -32.49 -18.57
CA GLY A 162 -8.84 -31.08 -18.79
C GLY A 162 -9.36 -30.08 -17.76
N GLY A 163 -9.99 -30.54 -16.66
CA GLY A 163 -10.67 -29.65 -15.70
C GLY A 163 -9.76 -28.69 -14.92
N TYR A 164 -8.44 -28.91 -14.89
CA TYR A 164 -7.50 -28.04 -14.19
C TYR A 164 -7.23 -26.73 -14.93
N TYR A 165 -6.95 -26.80 -16.23
CA TYR A 165 -6.60 -25.62 -17.03
C TYR A 165 -7.77 -24.63 -17.09
N GLU A 166 -8.99 -25.13 -17.25
CA GLU A 166 -10.22 -24.32 -17.25
C GLU A 166 -10.48 -23.66 -15.88
N ASN A 167 -9.98 -24.29 -14.82
CA ASN A 167 -10.16 -23.83 -13.45
C ASN A 167 -9.06 -22.89 -12.97
N VAL A 168 -7.99 -22.67 -13.75
CA VAL A 168 -7.00 -21.63 -13.45
C VAL A 168 -7.72 -20.28 -13.33
N ASN A 169 -7.44 -19.58 -12.25
CA ASN A 169 -7.96 -18.26 -11.98
C ASN A 169 -7.20 -17.25 -12.84
N PRO A 170 -7.85 -16.55 -13.79
CA PRO A 170 -7.18 -15.51 -14.57
C PRO A 170 -6.66 -14.36 -13.70
N ASP A 171 -7.28 -14.14 -12.54
CA ASP A 171 -6.87 -13.14 -11.56
C ASP A 171 -5.98 -13.75 -10.46
N SER A 172 -5.34 -14.90 -10.71
CA SER A 172 -4.38 -15.49 -9.76
C SER A 172 -3.19 -14.57 -9.51
N GLU A 173 -2.89 -13.68 -10.45
CA GLU A 173 -1.89 -12.63 -10.33
C GLU A 173 -2.44 -11.33 -10.93
N VAL A 174 -2.44 -10.26 -10.13
CA VAL A 174 -2.78 -8.91 -10.57
C VAL A 174 -1.56 -8.02 -10.40
N VAL A 175 -1.11 -7.39 -11.49
CA VAL A 175 0.12 -6.58 -11.52
C VAL A 175 -0.21 -5.09 -11.54
N HIS A 176 0.21 -4.37 -10.50
CA HIS A 176 0.15 -2.92 -10.40
C HIS A 176 1.50 -2.31 -10.77
N LYS A 177 1.66 -1.94 -12.05
CA LYS A 177 2.93 -1.45 -12.61
C LYS A 177 3.36 -0.05 -12.12
N ASN A 178 2.40 0.72 -11.61
CA ASN A 178 2.60 2.11 -11.20
C ASN A 178 2.47 2.26 -9.68
N ALA A 179 2.67 1.18 -8.92
CA ALA A 179 2.61 1.27 -7.47
C ALA A 179 3.69 2.20 -6.93
N MET A 180 3.45 2.73 -5.74
CA MET A 180 4.35 3.65 -5.05
C MET A 180 4.59 3.17 -3.63
N ILE A 181 5.83 3.31 -3.17
CA ILE A 181 6.23 3.03 -1.78
C ILE A 181 6.95 4.24 -1.19
N GLU A 182 6.80 4.45 0.11
CA GLU A 182 7.44 5.55 0.81
C GLU A 182 8.97 5.38 0.99
N ALA A 183 9.67 6.48 1.26
CA ALA A 183 11.12 6.53 1.35
C ALA A 183 11.74 5.68 2.47
N GLY A 184 10.99 5.41 3.55
CA GLY A 184 11.42 4.51 4.63
C GLY A 184 11.73 3.08 4.17
N PHE A 185 11.37 2.72 2.94
CA PHE A 185 11.77 1.48 2.29
C PHE A 185 13.29 1.26 2.29
N PHE A 186 14.09 2.29 2.01
CA PHE A 186 15.55 2.14 1.94
C PHE A 186 16.15 1.75 3.31
N ASP A 187 15.60 2.27 4.40
CA ASP A 187 16.03 1.94 5.76
C ASP A 187 15.69 0.49 6.13
N ILE A 188 14.51 -0.01 5.74
CA ILE A 188 14.16 -1.41 6.01
C ILE A 188 14.97 -2.36 5.13
N GLN A 189 15.26 -1.97 3.88
CA GLN A 189 16.04 -2.76 2.95
C GLN A 189 17.48 -2.92 3.46
N GLN A 190 18.08 -1.82 3.93
CA GLN A 190 19.44 -1.84 4.49
C GLN A 190 19.55 -2.65 5.79
N ARG A 191 18.48 -2.67 6.60
CA ARG A 191 18.44 -3.36 7.90
C ARG A 191 17.83 -4.76 7.85
N ALA A 192 17.52 -5.26 6.65
CA ALA A 192 17.05 -6.61 6.43
C ALA A 192 18.09 -7.65 6.92
N PRO A 193 17.68 -8.88 7.26
CA PRO A 193 16.35 -9.46 7.05
C PRO A 193 15.27 -8.95 8.00
N TRP A 194 14.04 -8.97 7.53
CA TRP A 194 12.83 -8.84 8.34
C TRP A 194 11.97 -10.09 8.15
N PRO A 195 11.65 -10.82 9.23
CA PRO A 195 12.01 -10.55 10.62
C PRO A 195 13.45 -10.93 10.99
N LYS A 196 13.96 -10.41 12.12
CA LYS A 196 15.34 -10.65 12.61
C LYS A 196 15.50 -11.95 13.42
N GLU A 197 14.56 -12.89 13.32
CA GLU A 197 14.59 -14.13 14.09
C GLU A 197 15.73 -15.06 13.63
N GLU A 198 16.24 -15.90 14.54
CA GLU A 198 17.49 -16.68 14.31
C GLU A 198 17.51 -17.50 13.01
N GLY A 199 16.36 -18.00 12.54
CA GLY A 199 16.28 -18.77 11.29
C GLY A 199 16.44 -17.92 10.03
N GLU A 200 15.91 -16.70 10.04
CA GLU A 200 15.99 -15.75 8.92
C GLU A 200 17.31 -14.95 8.97
N ALA A 201 17.82 -14.65 10.17
CA ALA A 201 19.04 -13.88 10.40
C ALA A 201 20.34 -14.66 10.09
N LYS A 202 20.31 -15.99 10.12
CA LYS A 202 21.51 -16.85 9.94
C LYS A 202 21.63 -17.46 8.53
N GLY A 203 20.66 -17.23 7.64
CA GLY A 203 20.64 -17.76 6.27
C GLY A 203 21.24 -16.82 5.22
N ASN A 204 21.52 -17.35 4.02
CA ASN A 204 21.74 -16.52 2.84
C ASN A 204 20.41 -15.88 2.48
N THR A 205 20.29 -14.57 2.65
CA THR A 205 19.02 -13.84 2.51
C THR A 205 18.99 -13.15 1.16
N GLY A 206 18.06 -13.56 0.30
CA GLY A 206 17.78 -12.85 -0.94
C GLY A 206 16.87 -11.65 -0.71
N PRO A 207 16.45 -10.95 -1.79
CA PRO A 207 15.52 -9.84 -1.72
C PRO A 207 14.23 -10.15 -0.95
N GLU A 208 13.77 -11.41 -0.97
CA GLU A 208 12.56 -11.88 -0.29
C GLU A 208 12.59 -11.72 1.23
N ALA A 209 13.78 -11.55 1.82
CA ALA A 209 13.95 -11.27 3.23
C ALA A 209 13.63 -9.82 3.62
N VAL A 210 13.47 -8.92 2.64
CA VAL A 210 12.95 -7.56 2.87
C VAL A 210 11.43 -7.63 2.93
N ARG A 211 10.90 -7.89 4.12
CA ARG A 211 9.46 -8.02 4.37
C ARG A 211 8.92 -6.86 5.19
N PHE A 212 7.70 -6.43 4.89
CA PHE A 212 7.03 -5.34 5.59
C PHE A 212 5.51 -5.41 5.42
N GLN A 213 4.80 -4.69 6.28
CA GLN A 213 3.37 -4.46 6.14
C GLN A 213 3.14 -3.16 5.36
N GLY A 214 2.50 -3.22 4.21
CA GLY A 214 1.87 -2.05 3.57
C GLY A 214 0.60 -1.67 4.34
N LEU A 215 0.61 -0.54 5.03
CA LEU A 215 -0.48 -0.05 5.87
C LEU A 215 -1.80 0.02 5.09
N ARG A 216 -2.83 -0.66 5.63
CA ARG A 216 -4.17 -0.82 5.01
C ARG A 216 -4.20 -1.63 3.71
N THR A 217 -3.06 -2.10 3.22
CA THR A 217 -2.93 -2.79 1.94
C THR A 217 -2.73 -4.30 2.14
N ALA A 218 -1.51 -4.75 2.48
CA ALA A 218 -1.16 -6.16 2.64
C ALA A 218 0.22 -6.33 3.29
N TYR A 219 0.69 -7.56 3.45
CA TYR A 219 2.10 -7.85 3.73
C TYR A 219 2.84 -8.13 2.44
N PHE A 220 4.04 -7.57 2.29
CA PHE A 220 4.85 -7.66 1.07
C PHE A 220 6.26 -8.17 1.38
N CYS A 221 6.88 -8.77 0.38
CA CYS A 221 8.32 -8.94 0.28
C CYS A 221 8.83 -8.37 -1.04
N VAL A 222 10.14 -8.13 -1.14
CA VAL A 222 10.76 -7.78 -2.42
C VAL A 222 10.96 -9.06 -3.24
N ASP A 223 10.58 -9.00 -4.52
CA ASP A 223 10.73 -10.12 -5.45
C ASP A 223 12.20 -10.30 -5.86
N LYS A 224 12.58 -11.53 -6.20
CA LYS A 224 13.95 -11.86 -6.66
C LYS A 224 14.34 -11.15 -7.97
N ASP A 225 13.37 -10.77 -8.80
CA ASP A 225 13.59 -10.07 -10.07
C ASP A 225 13.73 -8.54 -9.86
N SER A 226 13.59 -8.07 -8.62
CA SER A 226 13.78 -6.67 -8.25
C SER A 226 15.24 -6.23 -8.46
N SER A 227 15.42 -4.96 -8.83
CA SER A 227 16.73 -4.33 -8.97
C SER A 227 16.74 -2.96 -8.29
N ALA A 228 17.89 -2.27 -8.28
CA ALA A 228 17.98 -0.91 -7.74
C ALA A 228 17.13 0.11 -8.51
N GLU A 229 16.87 -0.13 -9.80
CA GLU A 229 16.13 0.78 -10.68
C GLU A 229 14.65 0.39 -10.80
N ASN A 230 14.32 -0.89 -10.58
CA ASN A 230 12.98 -1.41 -10.68
C ASN A 230 12.65 -2.23 -9.43
N ILE A 231 11.96 -1.61 -8.48
CA ILE A 231 11.50 -2.28 -7.27
C ILE A 231 10.28 -3.12 -7.59
N ILE A 232 10.34 -4.42 -7.30
CA ILE A 232 9.24 -5.35 -7.51
C ILE A 232 8.82 -5.93 -6.17
N LEU A 233 7.54 -5.81 -5.84
CA LEU A 233 6.95 -6.25 -4.59
C LEU A 233 6.00 -7.40 -4.83
N ASN A 234 6.10 -8.45 -4.04
CA ASN A 234 5.14 -9.55 -4.03
C ASN A 234 4.28 -9.46 -2.77
N ARG A 235 2.95 -9.55 -2.94
CA ARG A 235 2.05 -9.73 -1.81
C ARG A 235 2.27 -11.13 -1.23
N ILE A 236 2.65 -11.20 0.04
CA ILE A 236 2.72 -12.44 0.82
C ILE A 236 1.30 -12.87 1.21
N VAL A 237 0.56 -11.99 1.91
CA VAL A 237 -0.81 -12.25 2.37
C VAL A 237 -1.57 -10.94 2.58
N SER A 238 -2.89 -10.96 2.40
CA SER A 238 -3.78 -9.83 2.71
C SER A 238 -3.87 -9.54 4.21
N LEU A 239 -4.22 -8.30 4.59
CA LEU A 239 -4.38 -7.90 6.00
C LEU A 239 -5.56 -8.58 6.71
N LYS A 240 -6.58 -9.01 5.96
CA LYS A 240 -7.77 -9.70 6.49
C LYS A 240 -8.08 -10.90 5.62
N GLU A 241 -8.78 -11.88 6.19
CA GLU A 241 -9.31 -12.98 5.39
C GLU A 241 -10.31 -12.45 4.37
N ASP A 242 -10.28 -13.07 3.19
CA ASP A 242 -11.26 -12.82 2.15
C ASP A 242 -12.59 -13.44 2.58
N THR A 243 -13.57 -12.60 2.90
CA THR A 243 -14.88 -13.04 3.38
C THR A 243 -15.73 -13.71 2.31
N SER A 244 -15.32 -13.66 1.04
CA SER A 244 -15.97 -14.41 -0.05
C SER A 244 -15.69 -15.92 -0.02
N LYS A 245 -14.74 -16.37 0.82
CA LYS A 245 -14.34 -17.78 0.94
C LYS A 245 -15.11 -18.57 2.01
N LYS A 246 -16.30 -18.12 2.42
CA LYS A 246 -17.18 -18.84 3.37
C LYS A 246 -18.18 -19.73 2.67
#